data_AF-A0A7J4FV00-F1
#
_entry.id   AF-A0A7J4FV00-F1
#
_cell.length_a   1.000
_cell.length_b   1.000
_cell.length_c   1.000
_cell.angle_alpha   90.00
_cell.angle_beta   90.00
_cell.angle_gamma   90.00
#
_symmetry.space_group_name_H-M   'P 1'
#
loop_
_entity.id
_entity.type
_entity.pdbx_description
1 polymer ?
#
loop_
_entity_poly.entity_id
_entity_poly.type
_entity_poly.pdbx_seq_one_letter_code
_entity_poly.pdbx_strand_id
1 'polypeptide(L)'
;MDIATLLSYGIPHLLQQFIYIISTNLLYPVILVLIVLIIASLVELGGFLFEWRNRHRDLVRMEQGAVRASVLLKQNDSDGAFNILGQTCSNSFVHEFLYRLSASGRTIGEYNSEMLEVKLEKLLQDIDFEISKKLERSRFVARAGPMFGLMGTLIPMGPA
;
A
#
# COMPACT_ATOMS: atom_id res chain seq x y z
N MET A 1 -56.14 42.54 -2.18
CA MET A 1 -55.07 41.54 -1.97
C MET A 1 -54.31 41.97 -0.74
N ASP A 2 -54.53 41.29 0.37
CA ASP A 2 -54.07 41.72 1.68
C ASP A 2 -52.55 41.64 1.84
N ILE A 3 -51.98 42.61 2.55
CA ILE A 3 -50.54 42.65 2.89
C ILE A 3 -50.11 41.35 3.61
N ALA A 4 -51.05 40.69 4.30
CA ALA A 4 -50.86 39.40 4.95
C ALA A 4 -50.61 38.24 3.97
N THR A 5 -51.21 38.24 2.77
CA THR A 5 -50.96 37.19 1.77
C THR A 5 -49.62 37.40 1.06
N LEU A 6 -49.22 38.64 0.79
CA LEU A 6 -47.87 38.94 0.26
C LEU A 6 -46.76 38.53 1.23
N LEU A 7 -46.93 38.78 2.53
CA LEU A 7 -45.95 38.37 3.55
C LEU A 7 -45.93 36.85 3.74
N SER A 8 -47.09 36.18 3.73
CA SER A 8 -47.18 34.73 3.93
C SER A 8 -46.58 33.90 2.78
N TYR A 9 -46.62 34.39 1.54
CA TYR A 9 -46.09 33.67 0.37
C TYR A 9 -44.68 34.14 -0.04
N GLY A 10 -44.31 35.40 0.21
CA GLY A 10 -43.03 35.97 -0.21
C GLY A 10 -41.83 35.47 0.60
N ILE A 11 -41.96 35.40 1.94
CA ILE A 11 -40.89 34.96 2.84
C ILE A 11 -40.46 33.49 2.57
N PRO A 12 -41.38 32.50 2.47
CA PRO A 12 -40.97 31.13 2.20
C PRO A 12 -40.33 30.96 0.81
N HIS A 13 -40.81 31.68 -0.21
CA HIS A 13 -40.21 31.65 -1.54
C HIS A 13 -38.76 32.17 -1.52
N LEU A 14 -38.50 33.28 -0.82
CA LEU A 14 -37.15 33.83 -0.71
C LEU A 14 -36.20 32.89 0.04
N LEU A 15 -36.65 32.26 1.14
CA LEU A 15 -35.88 31.24 1.85
C LEU A 15 -35.57 30.04 0.96
N GLN A 16 -36.56 29.54 0.23
CA GLN A 16 -36.37 28.43 -0.71
C GLN A 16 -35.36 28.80 -1.80
N GLN A 17 -35.42 30.03 -2.32
CA GLN A 17 -34.51 30.51 -3.35
C GLN A 17 -33.07 30.64 -2.81
N PHE A 18 -32.89 31.11 -1.58
CA PHE A 18 -31.59 31.17 -0.90
C PHE A 18 -31.00 29.77 -0.66
N ILE A 19 -31.79 28.84 -0.11
CA ILE A 19 -31.36 27.45 0.11
C ILE A 19 -30.97 26.79 -1.22
N TYR A 20 -31.77 27.02 -2.27
CA TYR A 20 -31.49 26.48 -3.61
C TYR A 20 -30.18 27.00 -4.19
N ILE A 21 -29.90 28.31 -4.08
CA ILE A 21 -28.64 28.91 -4.56
C ILE A 21 -27.44 28.33 -3.80
N ILE A 22 -27.52 28.22 -2.48
CA ILE A 22 -26.44 27.65 -1.66
C ILE A 22 -26.23 26.18 -2.01
N SER A 23 -27.31 25.39 -2.07
CA SER A 23 -27.25 23.97 -2.40
C SER A 23 -26.65 23.74 -3.80
N THR A 24 -27.05 24.53 -4.79
CA THR A 24 -26.55 24.42 -6.17
C THR A 24 -25.06 24.77 -6.27
N ASN A 25 -24.62 25.82 -5.55
CA ASN A 25 -23.20 26.19 -5.49
C ASN A 25 -22.36 25.17 -4.74
N LEU A 26 -22.92 24.47 -3.75
CA LEU A 26 -22.21 23.43 -3.00
C LEU A 26 -22.22 22.08 -3.72
N LEU A 27 -23.23 21.81 -4.55
CA LEU A 27 -23.41 20.54 -5.26
C LEU A 27 -22.24 20.26 -6.22
N TYR A 28 -21.91 21.22 -7.09
CA TYR A 28 -20.88 21.04 -8.10
C TYR A 28 -19.47 20.74 -7.52
N PRO A 29 -18.94 21.51 -6.54
CA PRO A 29 -17.63 21.22 -5.96
C PRO A 29 -17.61 19.89 -5.21
N VAL A 30 -18.70 19.52 -4.54
CA VAL A 30 -18.78 18.23 -3.81
C VAL A 30 -18.77 17.05 -4.79
N ILE A 31 -19.55 17.10 -5.87
CA ILE A 31 -19.55 16.04 -6.88
C ILE A 31 -18.16 15.88 -7.50
N LEU A 32 -17.47 16.99 -7.78
CA LEU A 32 -16.12 16.95 -8.34
C LEU A 32 -15.12 16.28 -7.37
N VAL A 33 -15.16 16.64 -6.09
CA VAL A 33 -14.33 16.01 -5.06
C VAL A 33 -14.64 14.51 -4.93
N LEU A 34 -15.92 14.12 -4.94
CA LEU A 34 -16.32 12.72 -4.87
C LEU A 34 -15.81 11.91 -6.08
N ILE A 35 -15.90 12.46 -7.30
CA ILE A 35 -15.36 11.79 -8.49
C ILE A 35 -13.84 11.58 -8.36
N VAL A 36 -13.09 12.60 -7.92
CA VAL A 36 -11.65 12.49 -7.71
C VAL A 36 -11.32 11.41 -6.68
N LEU A 37 -12.05 11.36 -5.55
CA LEU A 37 -11.86 10.33 -4.52
C LEU A 37 -12.20 8.92 -5.03
N ILE A 38 -13.25 8.77 -5.82
CA ILE A 38 -13.62 7.49 -6.44
C ILE A 38 -12.51 7.01 -7.38
N ILE A 39 -11.99 7.89 -8.25
CA ILE A 39 -10.89 7.57 -9.15
C ILE A 39 -9.65 7.16 -8.36
N ALA A 40 -9.28 7.91 -7.32
CA ALA A 40 -8.15 7.59 -6.46
C ALA A 40 -8.31 6.21 -5.80
N SER A 41 -9.50 5.90 -5.27
CA SER A 41 -9.81 4.60 -4.69
C SER A 41 -9.71 3.46 -5.71
N LEU A 42 -10.19 3.66 -6.94
CA LEU A 42 -10.08 2.70 -8.03
C LEU A 42 -8.62 2.44 -8.43
N VAL A 43 -7.78 3.48 -8.48
CA VAL A 43 -6.34 3.34 -8.78
C VAL A 43 -5.64 2.54 -7.67
N GLU A 44 -5.90 2.85 -6.41
CA GLU A 44 -5.32 2.11 -5.28
C GLU A 44 -5.79 0.65 -5.25
N LEU A 45 -7.09 0.39 -5.48
CA LEU A 45 -7.64 -0.96 -5.60
C LEU A 45 -7.02 -1.73 -6.77
N GLY A 46 -6.84 -1.08 -7.92
CA GLY A 46 -6.22 -1.69 -9.10
C GLY A 46 -4.76 -2.05 -8.85
N GLY A 47 -3.99 -1.16 -8.21
CA GLY A 47 -2.62 -1.43 -7.79
C GLY A 47 -2.53 -2.61 -6.82
N PHE A 48 -3.40 -2.62 -5.81
CA PHE A 48 -3.49 -3.71 -4.84
C PHE A 48 -3.85 -5.06 -5.50
N LEU A 49 -4.83 -5.08 -6.41
CA LEU A 49 -5.23 -6.29 -7.14
C LEU A 49 -4.14 -6.80 -8.08
N PHE A 50 -3.46 -5.89 -8.77
CA PHE A 50 -2.32 -6.23 -9.63
C PHE A 50 -1.21 -6.87 -8.82
N GLU A 51 -0.85 -6.27 -7.68
CA GLU A 51 0.19 -6.77 -6.79
C GLU A 51 -0.20 -8.11 -6.14
N TRP A 52 -1.43 -8.24 -5.66
CA TRP A 52 -1.95 -9.51 -5.11
C TRP A 52 -1.88 -10.65 -6.12
N ARG A 53 -2.29 -10.39 -7.37
CA ARG A 53 -2.24 -11.40 -8.43
C ARG A 53 -0.81 -11.74 -8.84
N ASN A 54 0.09 -10.76 -8.88
CA ASN A 54 1.50 -10.99 -9.21
C ASN A 54 2.22 -11.79 -8.11
N ARG A 55 1.93 -11.47 -6.84
CA ARG A 55 2.52 -12.12 -5.67
C ARG A 55 2.24 -13.62 -5.59
N HIS A 56 1.03 -14.05 -5.97
CA HIS A 56 0.69 -15.48 -5.97
C HIS A 56 1.36 -16.28 -7.10
N ARG A 57 1.69 -15.66 -8.24
CA ARG A 57 2.39 -16.35 -9.35
C ARG A 57 3.90 -16.43 -9.17
N ASP A 58 4.50 -15.47 -8.48
CA ASP A 58 5.96 -15.44 -8.31
C ASP A 58 6.46 -16.38 -7.21
N LEU A 59 5.65 -16.70 -6.20
CA LEU A 59 6.09 -17.57 -5.09
C LEU A 59 6.58 -18.95 -5.57
N VAL A 60 5.85 -19.57 -6.51
CA VAL A 60 6.20 -20.87 -7.10
C VAL A 60 7.48 -20.78 -7.93
N ARG A 61 7.69 -19.68 -8.65
CA ARG A 61 8.93 -19.45 -9.42
C ARG A 61 10.12 -19.24 -8.51
N MET A 62 9.94 -18.49 -7.42
CA MET A 62 10.99 -18.23 -6.44
C MET A 62 11.43 -19.51 -5.73
N GLU A 63 10.49 -20.37 -5.33
CA GLU A 63 10.79 -21.67 -4.72
C GLU A 63 11.60 -22.55 -5.68
N GLN A 64 11.19 -22.63 -6.95
CA GLN A 64 11.93 -23.38 -7.97
C GLN A 64 13.32 -22.80 -8.25
N GLY A 65 13.48 -21.48 -8.23
CA GLY A 65 14.78 -20.80 -8.36
C GLY A 65 15.71 -21.07 -7.17
N ALA A 66 15.17 -21.04 -5.96
CA ALA A 66 15.92 -21.33 -4.73
C ALA A 66 16.40 -22.78 -4.68
N VAL A 67 15.54 -23.73 -5.06
CA VAL A 67 15.91 -25.14 -5.17
C VAL A 67 17.03 -25.32 -6.20
N ARG A 68 16.92 -24.72 -7.39
CA ARG A 68 17.97 -24.80 -8.42
C ARG A 68 19.29 -24.19 -7.99
N ALA A 69 19.26 -23.06 -7.30
CA ALA A 69 20.47 -22.44 -6.79
C ALA A 69 21.12 -23.23 -5.64
N SER A 70 20.32 -23.86 -4.77
CA SER A 70 20.84 -24.75 -3.74
C SER A 70 21.56 -25.98 -4.33
N VAL A 71 21.14 -26.45 -5.51
CA VAL A 71 21.81 -27.53 -6.25
C VAL A 71 23.15 -27.06 -6.81
N LEU A 72 23.22 -25.83 -7.35
CA LEU A 72 24.46 -25.26 -7.89
C LEU A 72 25.49 -24.92 -6.80
N LEU A 73 25.03 -24.45 -5.63
CA LEU A 73 25.90 -24.24 -4.47
C LEU A 73 26.54 -25.55 -3.98
N LYS A 74 25.80 -26.66 -4.01
CA LYS A 74 26.36 -28.00 -3.72
C LYS A 74 27.38 -28.47 -4.75
N GLN A 75 27.35 -27.90 -5.95
CA GLN A 75 28.31 -28.17 -7.03
C GLN A 75 29.52 -27.22 -7.00
N ASN A 76 29.67 -26.40 -5.95
CA ASN A 76 30.73 -25.41 -5.77
C ASN A 76 30.74 -24.30 -6.85
N ASP A 77 29.64 -24.13 -7.58
CA ASP A 77 29.43 -23.06 -8.55
C ASP A 77 28.60 -21.93 -7.90
N SER A 78 29.30 -21.14 -7.08
CA SER A 78 28.75 -20.02 -6.31
C SER A 78 28.21 -18.91 -7.23
N ASP A 79 28.90 -18.66 -8.34
CA ASP A 79 28.56 -17.58 -9.27
C ASP A 79 27.33 -17.93 -10.11
N GLY A 80 27.20 -19.19 -10.57
CA GLY A 80 26.02 -19.68 -11.27
C GLY A 80 24.76 -19.68 -10.39
N ALA A 81 24.91 -20.05 -9.11
CA ALA A 81 23.81 -20.02 -8.15
C ALA A 81 23.28 -18.59 -7.90
N PHE A 82 24.19 -17.62 -7.74
CA PHE A 82 23.82 -16.21 -7.55
C PHE A 82 23.12 -15.62 -8.76
N ASN A 83 23.57 -15.96 -9.97
CA ASN A 83 22.96 -15.47 -11.21
C ASN A 83 21.52 -16.00 -11.39
N ILE A 84 21.28 -17.30 -11.12
CA ILE A 84 19.94 -17.88 -11.21
C ILE A 84 18.99 -17.34 -10.14
N LEU A 85 19.48 -17.13 -8.92
CA LEU A 85 18.71 -16.49 -7.85
C LEU A 85 18.36 -15.04 -8.22
N GLY A 86 19.32 -14.26 -8.71
CA GLY A 86 19.10 -12.87 -9.11
C GLY A 86 18.06 -12.71 -10.23
N GLN A 87 17.99 -13.66 -11.17
CA GLN A 87 17.03 -13.64 -12.27
C GLN A 87 15.64 -14.18 -11.90
N THR A 88 15.55 -15.05 -10.88
CA THR A 88 14.28 -15.68 -10.48
C THR A 88 13.59 -14.92 -9.34
N CYS A 89 14.35 -14.18 -8.53
CA CYS A 89 13.83 -13.40 -7.43
C CYS A 89 13.26 -12.07 -7.91
N SER A 90 11.96 -12.05 -8.24
CA SER A 90 11.26 -10.82 -8.67
C SER A 90 10.99 -9.82 -7.52
N ASN A 91 11.25 -10.20 -6.26
CA ASN A 91 10.94 -9.37 -5.11
C ASN A 91 12.17 -8.55 -4.68
N SER A 92 12.01 -7.21 -4.63
CA SER A 92 13.06 -6.26 -4.24
C SER A 92 13.76 -6.63 -2.94
N PHE A 93 13.03 -7.19 -1.97
CA PHE A 93 13.58 -7.63 -0.68
C PHE A 93 14.54 -8.83 -0.80
N VAL A 94 14.25 -9.78 -1.68
CA VAL A 94 15.09 -10.98 -1.84
C VAL A 94 16.35 -10.64 -2.63
N HIS A 95 16.23 -9.77 -3.63
CA HIS A 95 17.40 -9.22 -4.31
C HIS A 95 18.30 -8.45 -3.33
N GLU A 96 17.71 -7.65 -2.44
CA GLU A 96 18.45 -6.94 -1.40
C GLU A 96 19.12 -7.87 -0.39
N PHE A 97 18.45 -8.94 0.04
CA PHE A 97 19.04 -9.98 0.89
C PHE A 97 20.23 -10.65 0.21
N LEU A 98 20.07 -11.12 -1.04
CA LEU A 98 21.11 -11.80 -1.80
C LEU A 98 22.29 -10.87 -2.13
N TYR A 99 22.00 -9.61 -2.46
CA TYR A 99 23.04 -8.61 -2.67
C TYR A 99 23.84 -8.35 -1.38
N ARG A 100 23.17 -8.17 -0.24
CA ARG A 100 23.84 -7.98 1.05
C ARG A 100 24.60 -9.22 1.51
N LEU A 101 24.09 -10.41 1.18
CA LEU A 101 24.73 -11.70 1.47
C LEU A 101 25.96 -11.93 0.59
N SER A 102 25.92 -11.64 -0.71
CA SER A 102 27.10 -11.73 -1.60
C SER A 102 28.15 -10.65 -1.32
N ALA A 103 27.71 -9.42 -0.99
CA ALA A 103 28.60 -8.34 -0.58
C ALA A 103 29.35 -8.68 0.72
N SER A 104 28.67 -9.36 1.66
CA SER A 104 29.28 -9.91 2.87
C SER A 104 30.01 -11.24 2.61
N GLY A 105 29.67 -11.92 1.51
CA GLY A 105 30.14 -13.22 1.04
C GLY A 105 31.58 -13.27 0.58
N ARG A 106 32.09 -12.18 0.00
CA ARG A 106 33.51 -12.06 -0.39
C ARG A 106 34.46 -12.09 0.81
N THR A 107 33.96 -11.90 2.03
CA THR A 107 34.69 -12.02 3.30
C THR A 107 34.48 -13.37 4.01
N ILE A 108 33.70 -14.31 3.43
CA ILE A 108 33.30 -15.60 4.03
C ILE A 108 34.30 -16.72 3.70
N GLY A 109 35.23 -16.51 2.76
CA GLY A 109 36.20 -17.53 2.33
C GLY A 109 37.12 -18.08 3.43
N GLU A 110 37.06 -17.57 4.66
CA GLU A 110 38.01 -17.91 5.73
C GLU A 110 37.41 -17.86 7.16
N TYR A 111 36.07 -17.93 7.31
CA TYR A 111 35.40 -17.74 8.60
C TYR A 111 34.75 -19.01 9.17
N ASN A 112 34.86 -19.19 10.50
CA ASN A 112 34.27 -20.31 11.26
C ASN A 112 32.74 -20.39 11.10
N SER A 113 32.19 -21.59 10.95
CA SER A 113 30.75 -21.83 10.65
C SER A 113 29.78 -21.15 11.62
N GLU A 114 30.15 -21.03 12.91
CA GLU A 114 29.31 -20.36 13.93
C GLU A 114 29.14 -18.85 13.68
N MET A 115 30.20 -18.17 13.24
CA MET A 115 30.12 -16.71 13.02
C MET A 115 29.40 -16.36 11.70
N LEU A 116 29.32 -17.32 10.78
CA LEU A 116 28.50 -17.23 9.59
C LEU A 116 27.01 -17.28 9.93
N GLU A 117 26.60 -18.23 10.77
CA GLU A 117 25.20 -18.38 11.22
C GLU A 117 24.72 -17.11 11.92
N VAL A 118 25.51 -16.56 12.85
CA VAL A 118 25.17 -15.32 13.57
C VAL A 118 25.01 -14.12 12.63
N LYS A 119 25.88 -14.00 11.61
CA LYS A 119 25.76 -12.92 10.61
C LYS A 119 24.53 -13.09 9.73
N LEU A 120 24.20 -14.32 9.33
CA LEU A 120 23.03 -14.63 8.52
C LEU A 120 21.74 -14.31 9.30
N GLU A 121 21.68 -14.72 10.57
CA GLU A 121 20.55 -14.47 11.45
C GLU A 121 20.34 -12.98 11.66
N LYS A 122 21.41 -12.22 11.92
CA LYS A 122 21.33 -10.75 12.01
C LYS A 122 20.80 -10.12 10.71
N LEU A 123 21.28 -10.56 9.56
CA LEU A 123 20.86 -10.02 8.27
C LEU A 123 19.37 -10.30 8.00
N LEU A 124 18.89 -11.50 8.34
CA LEU A 124 17.46 -11.83 8.26
C LEU A 124 16.64 -10.93 9.19
N GLN A 125 17.10 -10.75 10.43
CA GLN A 125 16.42 -9.94 11.43
C GLN A 125 16.33 -8.45 11.02
N ASP A 126 17.39 -7.91 10.41
CA ASP A 126 17.42 -6.54 9.88
C ASP A 126 16.39 -6.35 8.75
N ILE A 127 16.25 -7.33 7.86
CA ILE A 127 15.25 -7.28 6.78
C ILE A 127 13.83 -7.42 7.32
N ASP A 128 13.59 -8.34 8.26
CA ASP A 128 12.27 -8.51 8.88
C ASP A 128 11.84 -7.24 9.62
N PHE A 129 12.77 -6.56 10.28
CA PHE A 129 12.52 -5.26 10.89
C PHE A 129 12.13 -4.21 9.84
N GLU A 130 12.86 -4.15 8.72
CA GLU A 130 12.58 -3.19 7.65
C GLU A 130 11.21 -3.44 6.98
N ILE A 131 10.87 -4.71 6.73
CA ILE A 131 9.56 -5.13 6.21
C ILE A 131 8.46 -4.72 7.19
N SER A 132 8.63 -5.04 8.48
CA SER A 132 7.66 -4.73 9.52
C SER A 132 7.39 -3.22 9.63
N LYS A 133 8.45 -2.41 9.57
CA LYS A 133 8.36 -0.94 9.61
C LYS A 133 7.59 -0.37 8.41
N LYS A 134 7.83 -0.91 7.20
CA LYS A 134 7.09 -0.50 5.99
C LYS A 134 5.61 -0.87 6.09
N LEU A 135 5.29 -2.05 6.64
CA LEU A 135 3.92 -2.51 6.83
C LEU A 135 3.14 -1.70 7.88
N GLU A 136 3.81 -1.22 8.93
CA GLU A 136 3.16 -0.44 9.99
C GLU A 136 2.47 0.83 9.44
N ARG A 137 3.13 1.56 8.56
CA ARG A 137 2.56 2.75 7.90
C ARG A 137 1.33 2.40 7.07
N SER A 138 1.42 1.33 6.26
CA SER A 138 0.30 0.89 5.43
C SER A 138 -0.88 0.40 6.28
N ARG A 139 -0.59 -0.27 7.41
CA ARG A 139 -1.60 -0.78 8.35
C ARG A 139 -2.30 0.35 9.08
N PHE A 140 -1.58 1.40 9.43
CA PHE A 140 -2.15 2.61 10.01
C PHE A 140 -3.12 3.27 9.02
N VAL A 141 -2.72 3.49 7.77
CA VAL A 141 -3.58 4.08 6.73
C VAL A 141 -4.83 3.23 6.48
N ALA A 142 -4.68 1.91 6.37
CA ALA A 142 -5.81 1.00 6.17
C ALA A 142 -6.83 0.99 7.31
N ARG A 143 -6.40 1.28 8.56
CA ARG A 143 -7.27 1.38 9.73
C ARG A 143 -7.84 2.77 9.96
N ALA A 144 -7.02 3.79 9.74
CA ALA A 144 -7.39 5.19 9.96
C ALA A 144 -8.28 5.72 8.83
N GLY A 145 -8.09 5.25 7.58
CA GLY A 145 -8.87 5.66 6.42
C GLY A 145 -10.39 5.54 6.62
N PRO A 146 -10.92 4.35 7.01
CA PRO A 146 -12.33 4.18 7.32
C PRO A 146 -12.83 5.05 8.50
N MET A 147 -11.99 5.25 9.52
CA MET A 147 -12.35 6.09 10.67
C MET A 147 -12.50 7.57 10.27
N PHE A 148 -11.57 8.10 9.47
CA PHE A 148 -11.66 9.46 8.93
C PHE A 148 -12.81 9.61 7.93
N GLY A 149 -13.08 8.57 7.13
CA GLY A 149 -14.24 8.53 6.23
C GLY A 149 -15.56 8.59 6.98
N LEU A 150 -15.74 7.75 8.01
CA LEU A 150 -16.93 7.75 8.87
C LEU A 150 -17.11 9.08 9.61
N MET A 151 -16.02 9.65 10.12
CA MET A 151 -16.04 10.96 10.77
C MET A 151 -16.44 12.07 9.77
N GLY A 152 -15.88 12.05 8.55
CA GLY A 152 -16.22 13.01 7.49
C GLY A 152 -17.68 12.93 7.03
N THR A 153 -18.29 11.74 7.08
CA THR A 153 -19.72 11.56 6.78
C THR A 153 -20.65 11.94 7.94
N LEU A 154 -20.18 11.87 9.19
CA LEU A 154 -20.98 12.17 10.38
C LEU A 154 -20.88 13.64 10.83
N ILE A 155 -19.80 14.36 10.50
CA ILE A 155 -19.65 15.80 10.80
C ILE A 155 -20.78 16.68 10.22
N PRO A 156 -21.27 16.49 8.97
CA PRO A 156 -22.38 17.30 8.47
C PRO A 156 -23.76 16.89 9.04
N MET A 157 -23.84 15.85 9.87
CA MET A 157 -25.09 15.25 10.38
C MET A 157 -25.32 15.51 11.87
N GLY A 158 -25.00 16.71 12.37
CA GLY A 158 -25.40 17.13 13.73
C GLY A 158 -25.71 18.62 13.85
N PRO A 159 -26.71 19.06 14.63
CA PRO A 159 -27.88 18.35 15.15
C PRO A 159 -29.14 18.67 14.31
N ALA A 160 -29.91 17.64 13.97
CA ALA A 160 -31.34 17.79 13.72
C ALA A 160 -32.09 17.70 15.05
#